data_AF-A0AAU5GER3-F1
#
_entry.id   AF-A0AAU5GER3-F1
#
_cell.length_a   1.000
_cell.length_b   1.000
_cell.length_c   1.000
_cell.angle_alpha   90.00
_cell.angle_beta   90.00
_cell.angle_gamma   90.00
#
_symmetry.space_group_name_H-M   'P 1'
#
loop_
_entity.id
_entity.type
_entity.pdbx_description
1 polymer ?
#
loop_
_entity_poly.entity_id
_entity_poly.type
_entity_poly.pdbx_seq_one_letter_code
_entity_poly.pdbx_strand_id
1 'polypeptide(L)'
;MTDPSERLPDPSERVPGPSGRAPNPSGGAIDPAEVERHRLSDAENQRIFRERIVPDLLAGRVGQETPTVVFLVGQPGAGKSRVTEMVAGVLDRHGGFADVDSDLYKPYHPEYARLMAQDDTLMAAYTRADGRAWMAQAEAYVREHGLHAIIQETSQNARAVEEKMRAYRDSGARVEALFMGVPQAMSNQGIVNRYFEQLADRGQGRLTVQSNADESYAGILELADRVDRGALADLASVYRRGESKPRYSNSLDDTGNWTGPPDLRQALATERGRPWTTAESDSFVTTQLRLRETARTLGPEWPDRLTRIEDQARPLLTPAAAVQLGPTAPSATPPTTPSTSPQAPPTTPSAPTNPSAPTNPSATQPPSPSASPSPSAAAARSRSTPHTGRPTTPQTPGAEGPRPGPGRATPPQGPSGPEPNRRGR
;
A
#
# COMPACT_ATOMS: atom_id res chain seq x y z
N MET A 1 23.82 63.96 -14.04
CA MET A 1 24.52 62.82 -13.43
C MET A 1 23.46 61.89 -12.87
N THR A 2 22.84 61.10 -13.75
CA THR A 2 23.11 59.67 -14.02
C THR A 2 22.30 58.76 -13.09
N ASP A 3 21.16 58.37 -13.64
CA ASP A 3 20.34 57.18 -13.37
C ASP A 3 21.12 55.90 -13.72
N PRO A 4 20.98 54.80 -12.97
CA PRO A 4 21.16 53.46 -13.51
C PRO A 4 19.90 52.60 -13.36
N SER A 5 19.41 52.18 -14.52
CA SER A 5 18.28 51.29 -14.76
C SER A 5 18.51 49.87 -14.23
N GLU A 6 17.54 49.34 -13.48
CA GLU A 6 17.38 47.90 -13.26
C GLU A 6 16.81 47.26 -14.54
N ARG A 7 17.61 46.41 -15.18
CA ARG A 7 17.18 45.59 -16.33
C ARG A 7 16.30 44.44 -15.85
N LEU A 8 15.08 44.35 -16.39
CA LEU A 8 14.29 43.12 -16.40
C LEU A 8 15.02 42.02 -17.20
N PRO A 9 14.93 40.74 -16.80
CA PRO A 9 15.46 39.64 -17.58
C PRO A 9 14.60 39.34 -18.83
N ASP A 10 15.30 38.99 -19.90
CA ASP A 10 14.84 38.65 -21.25
C ASP A 10 14.04 37.32 -21.27
N PRO A 11 12.86 37.23 -21.91
CA PRO A 11 12.04 36.01 -21.94
C PRO A 11 12.45 34.97 -23.00
N SER A 12 13.69 35.01 -23.53
CA SER A 12 14.11 34.14 -24.65
C SER A 12 15.01 32.94 -24.31
N GLU A 13 15.39 32.70 -23.05
CA GLU A 13 16.13 31.47 -22.67
C GLU A 13 15.18 30.31 -22.31
N ARG A 14 14.68 29.61 -23.34
CA ARG A 14 14.08 28.29 -23.18
C ARG A 14 15.17 27.26 -22.89
N VAL A 15 15.33 26.89 -21.62
CA VAL A 15 15.97 25.63 -21.24
C VAL A 15 15.14 24.49 -21.85
N PRO A 16 15.72 23.58 -22.67
CA PRO A 16 14.97 22.43 -23.15
C PRO A 16 14.64 21.54 -21.94
N GLY A 17 13.36 21.44 -21.62
CA GLY A 17 12.86 20.51 -20.61
C GLY A 17 13.23 19.07 -20.99
N PRO A 18 13.35 18.15 -20.01
CA PRO A 18 13.63 16.75 -20.31
C PRO A 18 12.50 16.24 -21.21
N SER A 19 12.89 15.77 -22.40
CA SER A 19 11.99 15.11 -23.35
C SER A 19 11.33 13.92 -22.66
N GLY A 20 10.09 14.14 -22.19
CA GLY A 20 9.22 13.12 -21.63
C GLY A 20 8.94 12.09 -22.71
N ARG A 21 9.67 10.98 -22.67
CA ARG A 21 9.39 9.81 -23.48
C ARG A 21 8.10 9.20 -22.94
N ALA A 22 7.08 9.09 -23.79
CA ALA A 22 5.86 8.36 -23.46
C ALA A 22 6.23 6.93 -23.00
N PRO A 23 5.52 6.37 -22.00
CA PRO A 23 5.73 4.99 -21.59
C PRO A 23 5.59 4.08 -22.82
N ASN A 24 6.57 3.22 -23.04
CA ASN A 24 6.60 2.36 -24.21
C ASN A 24 5.36 1.43 -24.17
N PRO A 25 4.41 1.52 -25.11
CA PRO A 25 3.16 0.74 -25.07
C PRO A 25 3.35 -0.72 -25.47
N SER A 26 4.58 -1.13 -25.74
CA SER A 26 4.97 -2.52 -25.94
C SER A 26 5.82 -2.93 -24.75
N GLY A 27 5.24 -3.76 -23.88
CA GLY A 27 6.01 -4.54 -22.93
C GLY A 27 7.01 -5.38 -23.71
N GLY A 28 8.21 -4.87 -23.90
CA GLY A 28 9.35 -5.68 -24.32
C GLY A 28 9.41 -6.83 -23.32
N ALA A 29 9.37 -8.07 -23.81
CA ALA A 29 9.45 -9.23 -22.94
C ALA A 29 10.66 -9.05 -22.01
N ILE A 30 10.39 -8.95 -20.71
CA ILE A 30 11.43 -8.78 -19.71
C ILE A 30 12.34 -10.00 -19.82
N ASP A 31 13.59 -9.81 -20.22
CA ASP A 31 14.56 -10.89 -20.34
C ASP A 31 14.87 -11.46 -18.95
N PRO A 32 14.57 -12.74 -18.67
CA PRO A 32 14.90 -13.36 -17.38
C PRO A 32 16.38 -13.28 -17.04
N ALA A 33 17.26 -13.27 -18.05
CA ALA A 33 18.70 -13.13 -17.81
C ALA A 33 19.09 -11.72 -17.37
N GLU A 34 18.41 -10.67 -17.86
CA GLU A 34 18.58 -9.29 -17.34
C GLU A 34 18.06 -9.17 -15.90
N VAL A 35 16.92 -9.80 -15.59
CA VAL A 35 16.39 -9.80 -14.22
C VAL A 35 17.40 -10.39 -13.25
N GLU A 36 18.02 -11.52 -13.59
CA GLU A 36 19.01 -12.16 -12.74
C GLU A 36 20.32 -11.37 -12.65
N ARG A 37 20.71 -10.63 -13.71
CA ARG A 37 21.88 -9.73 -13.66
C ARG A 37 21.73 -8.60 -12.64
N HIS A 38 20.52 -8.11 -12.45
CA HIS A 38 20.22 -7.05 -11.49
C HIS A 38 19.97 -7.55 -10.07
N ARG A 39 19.82 -8.87 -9.88
CA ARG A 39 19.56 -9.45 -8.58
C ARG A 39 20.80 -9.36 -7.69
N LEU A 40 20.62 -8.93 -6.45
CA LEU A 40 21.70 -8.92 -5.49
C LEU A 40 22.08 -10.34 -5.07
N SER A 41 23.35 -10.52 -4.71
CA SER A 41 23.74 -11.74 -3.99
C SER A 41 23.01 -11.79 -2.63
N ASP A 42 22.73 -12.99 -2.13
CA ASP A 42 22.05 -13.16 -0.85
C ASP A 42 22.80 -12.44 0.30
N ALA A 43 24.13 -12.45 0.27
CA ALA A 43 24.97 -11.77 1.25
C ALA A 43 24.79 -10.24 1.20
N GLU A 44 24.75 -9.65 0.00
CA GLU A 44 24.56 -8.21 -0.16
C GLU A 44 23.12 -7.79 0.20
N ASN A 45 22.13 -8.58 -0.20
CA ASN A 45 20.74 -8.37 0.17
C ASN A 45 20.58 -8.33 1.71
N GLN A 46 21.12 -9.34 2.41
CA GLN A 46 21.10 -9.42 3.87
C GLN A 46 21.89 -8.28 4.54
N ARG A 47 23.02 -7.88 3.96
CA ARG A 47 23.81 -6.75 4.45
C ARG A 47 23.01 -5.45 4.40
N ILE A 48 22.40 -5.14 3.26
CA ILE A 48 21.53 -3.95 3.10
C ILE A 48 20.36 -4.00 4.09
N PHE A 49 19.76 -5.16 4.28
CA PHE A 49 18.68 -5.31 5.24
C PHE A 49 19.11 -4.92 6.67
N ARG A 50 20.20 -5.53 7.17
CA ARG A 50 20.67 -5.32 8.54
C ARG A 50 21.27 -3.94 8.77
N GLU A 51 22.05 -3.44 7.81
CA GLU A 51 22.82 -2.20 8.00
C GLU A 51 22.06 -0.94 7.59
N ARG A 52 20.98 -1.06 6.80
CA ARG A 52 20.24 0.09 6.28
C ARG A 52 18.74 0.01 6.58
N ILE A 53 18.07 -1.06 6.16
CA ILE A 53 16.61 -1.16 6.29
C ILE A 53 16.21 -1.23 7.77
N VAL A 54 16.89 -2.07 8.56
CA VAL A 54 16.59 -2.21 9.99
C VAL A 54 16.76 -0.88 10.73
N PRO A 55 17.93 -0.19 10.68
CA PRO A 55 18.10 1.09 11.38
C PRO A 55 17.12 2.17 10.94
N ASP A 56 16.79 2.23 9.65
CA ASP A 56 15.98 3.33 9.11
C ASP A 56 14.48 3.11 9.30
N LEU A 57 14.02 1.85 9.22
CA LEU A 57 12.60 1.52 9.10
C LEU A 57 12.08 0.54 10.16
N LEU A 58 12.92 -0.22 10.87
CA LEU A 58 12.48 -1.28 11.80
C LEU A 58 12.90 -1.06 13.27
N ALA A 59 14.08 -0.48 13.51
CA ALA A 59 14.63 -0.23 14.84
C ALA A 59 13.95 0.94 15.58
N GLY A 60 14.13 0.99 16.90
CA GLY A 60 13.59 2.05 17.77
C GLY A 60 12.16 1.83 18.25
N ARG A 61 11.60 0.63 18.06
CA ARG A 61 10.24 0.24 18.46
C ARG A 61 10.35 -0.66 19.68
N VAL A 62 9.38 -0.57 20.58
CA VAL A 62 9.40 -1.33 21.83
C VAL A 62 8.72 -2.67 21.63
N GLY A 63 9.43 -3.76 21.89
CA GLY A 63 8.88 -5.11 21.87
C GLY A 63 7.77 -5.29 22.90
N GLN A 64 6.76 -6.07 22.54
CA GLN A 64 5.57 -6.36 23.33
C GLN A 64 5.49 -7.86 23.61
N GLU A 65 4.91 -8.23 24.76
CA GLU A 65 4.60 -9.63 25.06
C GLU A 65 3.53 -10.19 24.12
N THR A 66 2.53 -9.37 23.78
CA THR A 66 1.48 -9.70 22.81
C THR A 66 1.38 -8.57 21.78
N PRO A 67 2.22 -8.56 20.74
CA PRO A 67 2.16 -7.51 19.72
C PRO A 67 0.88 -7.59 18.90
N THR A 68 0.23 -6.45 18.66
CA THR A 68 -0.81 -6.30 17.63
C THR A 68 -0.19 -6.16 16.23
N VAL A 69 -0.51 -7.08 15.34
CA VAL A 69 -0.13 -7.07 13.92
C VAL A 69 -1.39 -6.88 13.08
N VAL A 70 -1.45 -5.74 12.39
CA VAL A 70 -2.59 -5.32 11.60
C VAL A 70 -2.35 -5.58 10.13
N PHE A 71 -3.09 -6.51 9.53
CA PHE A 71 -3.16 -6.69 8.09
C PHE A 71 -4.14 -5.67 7.52
N LEU A 72 -3.60 -4.61 6.90
CA LEU A 72 -4.41 -3.62 6.20
C LEU A 72 -4.55 -4.02 4.74
N VAL A 73 -5.68 -4.66 4.44
CA VAL A 73 -5.94 -5.32 3.17
C VAL A 73 -6.73 -4.40 2.24
N GLY A 74 -6.16 -4.07 1.08
CA GLY A 74 -6.87 -3.29 0.07
C GLY A 74 -6.13 -3.24 -1.25
N GLN A 75 -6.86 -3.32 -2.35
CA GLN A 75 -6.28 -3.27 -3.69
C GLN A 75 -5.56 -1.92 -3.92
N PRO A 76 -4.61 -1.84 -4.86
CA PRO A 76 -4.00 -0.57 -5.22
C PRO A 76 -5.05 0.51 -5.53
N GLY A 77 -4.86 1.72 -4.99
CA GLY A 77 -5.80 2.83 -5.15
C GLY A 77 -7.02 2.81 -4.21
N ALA A 78 -7.22 1.78 -3.39
CA ALA A 78 -8.35 1.73 -2.44
C ALA A 78 -8.34 2.83 -1.35
N GLY A 79 -7.21 3.52 -1.16
CA GLY A 79 -7.12 4.62 -0.19
C GLY A 79 -6.93 4.17 1.25
N LYS A 80 -6.02 3.21 1.49
CA LYS A 80 -5.65 2.68 2.81
C LYS A 80 -5.16 3.74 3.80
N SER A 81 -4.59 4.86 3.32
CA SER A 81 -3.86 5.84 4.14
C SER A 81 -4.63 6.35 5.37
N ARG A 82 -5.93 6.65 5.24
CA ARG A 82 -6.75 7.14 6.37
C ARG A 82 -6.84 6.12 7.50
N VAL A 83 -7.00 4.85 7.15
CA VAL A 83 -7.05 3.74 8.11
C VAL A 83 -5.65 3.48 8.66
N THR A 84 -4.61 3.54 7.82
CA THR A 84 -3.21 3.48 8.28
C THR A 84 -2.92 4.54 9.34
N GLU A 85 -3.26 5.80 9.11
CA GLU A 85 -3.04 6.92 10.05
C GLU A 85 -3.76 6.69 11.38
N MET A 86 -5.00 6.21 11.32
CA MET A 86 -5.78 5.89 12.52
C MET A 86 -5.11 4.78 13.34
N VAL A 87 -4.72 3.67 12.70
CA VAL A 87 -4.07 2.53 13.36
C VAL A 87 -2.69 2.92 13.89
N ALA A 88 -1.89 3.62 13.08
CA ALA A 88 -0.58 4.14 13.46
C ALA A 88 -0.69 5.00 14.73
N GLY A 89 -1.64 5.94 14.77
CA GLY A 89 -1.86 6.78 15.95
C GLY A 89 -2.21 5.99 17.21
N VAL A 90 -2.84 4.82 17.10
CA VAL A 90 -3.07 3.91 18.23
C VAL A 90 -1.77 3.21 18.63
N LEU A 91 -1.10 2.54 17.69
CA LEU A 91 0.10 1.74 17.96
C LEU A 91 1.28 2.59 18.46
N ASP A 92 1.42 3.83 18.00
CA ASP A 92 2.47 4.76 18.46
C ASP A 92 2.37 5.10 19.95
N ARG A 93 1.15 5.08 20.52
CA ARG A 93 0.96 5.26 21.96
C ARG A 93 1.36 4.03 22.77
N HIS A 94 1.61 2.91 22.11
CA HIS A 94 1.91 1.60 22.70
C HIS A 94 3.27 1.05 22.24
N GLY A 95 4.27 1.93 22.05
CA GLY A 95 5.65 1.50 21.76
C GLY A 95 6.05 1.58 20.29
N GLY A 96 5.19 2.12 19.43
CA GLY A 96 5.46 2.28 18.00
C GLY A 96 5.23 0.99 17.22
N PHE A 97 5.30 1.08 15.89
CA PHE A 97 5.06 -0.05 14.99
C PHE A 97 6.05 -0.08 13.83
N ALA A 98 6.20 -1.25 13.22
CA ALA A 98 6.83 -1.40 11.93
C ALA A 98 5.79 -1.24 10.81
N ASP A 99 5.97 -0.26 9.91
CA ASP A 99 5.20 -0.19 8.66
C ASP A 99 5.85 -1.11 7.64
N VAL A 100 5.12 -2.15 7.28
CA VAL A 100 5.62 -3.27 6.49
C VAL A 100 4.99 -3.21 5.11
N ASP A 101 5.70 -2.58 4.19
CA ASP A 101 5.30 -2.36 2.80
C ASP A 101 6.48 -2.60 1.86
N SER A 102 6.28 -3.48 0.88
CA SER A 102 7.26 -3.77 -0.16
C SER A 102 7.79 -2.52 -0.88
N ASP A 103 6.99 -1.44 -0.97
CA ASP A 103 7.38 -0.20 -1.62
C ASP A 103 8.39 0.62 -0.82
N LEU A 104 8.46 0.42 0.50
CA LEU A 104 9.44 1.10 1.36
C LEU A 104 10.86 0.53 1.19
N TYR A 105 10.97 -0.74 0.77
CA TYR A 105 12.27 -1.42 0.67
C TYR A 105 12.93 -1.25 -0.71
N LYS A 106 12.16 -1.12 -1.79
CA LYS A 106 12.71 -0.98 -3.15
C LYS A 106 13.75 0.14 -3.30
N PRO A 107 13.60 1.33 -2.69
CA PRO A 107 14.61 2.40 -2.77
C PRO A 107 15.98 2.05 -2.17
N TYR A 108 16.10 0.98 -1.39
CA TYR A 108 17.39 0.53 -0.85
C TYR A 108 18.22 -0.26 -1.87
N HIS A 109 17.62 -0.70 -2.98
CA HIS A 109 18.34 -1.36 -4.05
C HIS A 109 19.35 -0.38 -4.69
N PRO A 110 20.65 -0.73 -4.81
CA PRO A 110 21.69 0.16 -5.32
C PRO A 110 21.35 0.77 -6.69
N GLU A 111 20.71 -0.01 -7.56
CA GLU A 111 20.34 0.43 -8.90
C GLU A 111 18.96 1.11 -9.01
N TYR A 112 18.21 1.23 -7.91
CA TYR A 112 16.83 1.72 -7.95
C TYR A 112 16.68 3.06 -8.66
N ALA A 113 17.51 4.05 -8.30
CA ALA A 113 17.45 5.39 -8.88
C ALA A 113 17.77 5.38 -10.39
N ARG A 114 18.76 4.58 -10.80
CA ARG A 114 19.16 4.44 -12.21
C ARG A 114 18.04 3.79 -13.02
N LEU A 115 17.46 2.70 -12.51
CA LEU A 115 16.39 1.97 -13.18
C LEU A 115 15.10 2.80 -13.26
N MET A 116 14.72 3.49 -12.18
CA MET A 116 13.57 4.40 -12.17
C MET A 116 13.67 5.50 -13.24
N ALA A 117 14.87 6.06 -13.45
CA ALA A 117 15.10 7.10 -14.45
C ALA A 117 15.08 6.57 -15.89
N GLN A 118 15.28 5.26 -16.07
CA GLN A 118 15.27 4.62 -17.38
C GLN A 118 13.87 4.18 -17.79
N ASP A 119 13.23 3.38 -16.94
CA ASP A 119 11.91 2.79 -17.19
C ASP A 119 11.35 2.24 -15.86
N ASP A 120 10.18 2.72 -15.44
CA ASP A 120 9.54 2.34 -14.19
C ASP A 120 9.09 0.86 -14.16
N THR A 121 8.79 0.31 -15.34
CA THR A 121 8.36 -1.07 -15.53
C THR A 121 9.57 -2.02 -15.43
N LEU A 122 10.70 -1.67 -16.05
CA LEU A 122 11.95 -2.43 -15.90
C LEU A 122 12.47 -2.39 -14.46
N MET A 123 12.43 -1.22 -13.81
CA MET A 123 12.76 -1.09 -12.39
C MET A 123 11.93 -2.07 -11.54
N ALA A 124 10.60 -2.06 -11.73
CA ALA A 124 9.71 -2.91 -10.96
C ALA A 124 9.98 -4.40 -11.18
N ALA A 125 10.42 -4.80 -12.38
CA ALA A 125 10.80 -6.17 -12.70
C ALA A 125 12.12 -6.57 -12.02
N TYR A 126 13.16 -5.75 -12.17
CA TYR A 126 14.51 -6.07 -11.75
C TYR A 126 14.70 -6.04 -10.23
N THR A 127 14.03 -5.13 -9.52
CA THR A 127 14.16 -5.06 -8.05
C THR A 127 13.14 -5.95 -7.31
N ARG A 128 12.32 -6.73 -8.02
CA ARG A 128 11.19 -7.46 -7.42
C ARG A 128 11.65 -8.53 -6.44
N ALA A 129 12.66 -9.32 -6.82
CA ALA A 129 13.15 -10.43 -6.02
C ALA A 129 13.73 -9.93 -4.69
N ASP A 130 14.62 -8.94 -4.76
CA ASP A 130 15.23 -8.32 -3.57
C ASP A 130 14.20 -7.64 -2.67
N GLY A 131 13.25 -6.91 -3.26
CA GLY A 131 12.14 -6.32 -2.50
C GLY A 131 11.29 -7.36 -1.76
N ARG A 132 11.04 -8.53 -2.36
CA ARG A 132 10.34 -9.64 -1.69
C ARG A 132 11.17 -10.28 -0.59
N ALA A 133 12.48 -10.42 -0.79
CA ALA A 133 13.39 -10.93 0.24
C ALA A 133 13.43 -10.02 1.47
N TRP A 134 13.57 -8.71 1.28
CA TRP A 134 13.52 -7.73 2.37
C TRP A 134 12.17 -7.68 3.08
N MET A 135 11.08 -7.85 2.33
CA MET A 135 9.74 -7.98 2.89
C MET A 135 9.65 -9.20 3.83
N ALA A 136 10.11 -10.38 3.41
CA ALA A 136 10.14 -11.57 4.26
C ALA A 136 11.06 -11.41 5.48
N GLN A 137 12.22 -10.78 5.32
CA GLN A 137 13.14 -10.49 6.42
C GLN A 137 12.54 -9.48 7.42
N ALA A 138 11.80 -8.47 6.95
CA ALA A 138 11.09 -7.52 7.81
C ALA A 138 9.98 -8.21 8.62
N GLU A 139 9.20 -9.10 8.00
CA GLU A 139 8.20 -9.92 8.70
C GLU A 139 8.83 -10.80 9.78
N ALA A 140 9.97 -11.44 9.48
CA ALA A 140 10.72 -12.24 10.45
C ALA A 140 11.24 -11.37 11.61
N TYR A 141 11.83 -10.22 11.30
CA TYR A 141 12.33 -9.27 12.31
C TYR A 141 11.20 -8.81 13.25
N VAL A 142 10.03 -8.48 12.72
CA VAL A 142 8.85 -8.10 13.52
C VAL A 142 8.45 -9.21 14.49
N ARG A 143 8.39 -10.47 14.02
CA ARG A 143 8.06 -11.61 14.87
C ARG A 143 9.11 -11.86 15.95
N GLU A 144 10.39 -11.88 15.57
CA GLU A 144 11.51 -12.14 16.48
C GLU A 144 11.62 -11.10 17.60
N HIS A 145 11.26 -9.85 17.32
CA HIS A 145 11.37 -8.74 18.28
C HIS A 145 10.03 -8.39 18.95
N GLY A 146 8.96 -9.14 18.67
CA GLY A 146 7.63 -8.91 19.25
C GLY A 146 7.09 -7.50 18.97
N LEU A 147 7.27 -6.99 17.75
CA LEU A 147 6.88 -5.61 17.41
C LEU A 147 5.42 -5.53 16.96
N HIS A 148 4.74 -4.43 17.32
CA HIS A 148 3.55 -4.03 16.58
C HIS A 148 3.89 -3.81 15.11
N ALA A 149 2.96 -4.12 14.22
CA ALA A 149 3.17 -3.89 12.80
C ALA A 149 1.87 -3.58 12.05
N ILE A 150 2.00 -2.83 10.95
CA ILE A 150 0.96 -2.70 9.93
C ILE A 150 1.51 -3.35 8.66
N ILE A 151 0.90 -4.46 8.24
CA ILE A 151 1.23 -5.16 7.01
C ILE A 151 0.35 -4.59 5.89
N GLN A 152 0.96 -3.88 4.94
CA GLN A 152 0.25 -3.32 3.78
C GLN A 152 0.00 -4.42 2.75
N GLU A 153 -1.22 -4.97 2.74
CA GLU A 153 -1.55 -6.12 1.89
C GLU A 153 -2.48 -5.72 0.73
N THR A 154 -2.28 -6.38 -0.41
CA THR A 154 -3.07 -6.26 -1.65
C THR A 154 -3.77 -7.57 -2.02
N SER A 155 -3.33 -8.70 -1.45
CA SER A 155 -3.94 -10.02 -1.53
C SER A 155 -4.01 -10.61 -2.95
N GLN A 156 -2.94 -10.49 -3.73
CA GLN A 156 -2.82 -11.21 -5.01
C GLN A 156 -2.76 -12.75 -4.84
N ASN A 157 -2.35 -13.23 -3.66
CA ASN A 157 -2.32 -14.65 -3.33
C ASN A 157 -2.84 -14.85 -1.91
N ALA A 158 -4.14 -15.13 -1.78
CA ALA A 158 -4.83 -15.24 -0.51
C ALA A 158 -4.27 -16.37 0.38
N ARG A 159 -3.79 -17.47 -0.22
CA ARG A 159 -3.16 -18.58 0.52
C ARG A 159 -1.85 -18.14 1.18
N ALA A 160 -1.00 -17.41 0.44
CA ALA A 160 0.25 -16.91 1.01
C ALA A 160 0.00 -15.91 2.15
N VAL A 161 -1.06 -15.10 2.06
CA VAL A 161 -1.45 -14.19 3.15
C VAL A 161 -1.96 -14.98 4.36
N GLU A 162 -2.78 -16.01 4.16
CA GLU A 162 -3.22 -16.91 5.24
C GLU A 162 -2.03 -17.53 5.98
N GLU A 163 -1.02 -18.03 5.24
CA GLU A 163 0.21 -18.60 5.82
C GLU A 163 0.95 -17.56 6.69
N LYS A 164 1.01 -16.29 6.24
CA LYS A 164 1.58 -15.19 7.05
C LYS A 164 0.77 -14.90 8.31
N MET A 165 -0.55 -14.83 8.20
CA MET A 165 -1.43 -14.57 9.35
C MET A 165 -1.26 -15.67 10.41
N ARG A 166 -1.21 -16.94 10.00
CA ARG A 166 -0.91 -18.07 10.90
C ARG A 166 0.44 -17.92 11.57
N ALA A 167 1.50 -17.60 10.80
CA ALA A 167 2.84 -17.43 11.36
C ALA A 167 2.91 -16.31 12.43
N TYR A 168 2.12 -15.24 12.32
CA TYR A 168 2.02 -14.22 13.37
C TYR A 168 1.24 -14.69 14.60
N ARG A 169 0.13 -15.42 14.41
CA ARG A 169 -0.60 -16.02 15.53
C ARG A 169 0.27 -17.01 16.30
N ASP A 170 1.01 -17.85 15.58
CA ASP A 170 1.90 -18.87 16.15
C ASP A 170 3.06 -18.22 16.92
N SER A 171 3.44 -16.98 16.58
CA SER A 171 4.40 -16.18 17.37
C SER A 171 3.78 -15.45 18.56
N GLY A 172 2.50 -15.69 18.89
CA GLY A 172 1.80 -15.05 20.01
C GLY A 172 1.29 -13.64 19.73
N ALA A 173 1.27 -13.20 18.46
CA ALA A 173 0.74 -11.89 18.11
C ALA A 173 -0.80 -11.90 18.10
N ARG A 174 -1.39 -10.79 18.53
CA ARG A 174 -2.78 -10.46 18.22
C ARG A 174 -2.85 -10.03 16.75
N VAL A 175 -3.64 -10.72 15.94
CA VAL A 175 -3.80 -10.43 14.52
C VAL A 175 -5.11 -9.70 14.29
N GLU A 176 -5.04 -8.52 13.68
CA GLU A 176 -6.22 -7.78 13.23
C GLU A 176 -6.21 -7.66 11.70
N ALA A 177 -7.36 -7.85 11.06
CA ALA A 177 -7.50 -7.80 9.60
C ALA A 177 -8.50 -6.71 9.21
N LEU A 178 -7.99 -5.60 8.70
CA LEU A 178 -8.77 -4.43 8.31
C LEU A 178 -8.84 -4.38 6.79
N PHE A 179 -10.02 -4.58 6.23
CA PHE A 179 -10.25 -4.67 4.80
C PHE A 179 -10.86 -3.38 4.24
N MET A 180 -10.43 -2.99 3.03
CA MET A 180 -11.02 -1.89 2.28
C MET A 180 -12.15 -2.40 1.36
N GLY A 181 -13.40 -2.12 1.72
CA GLY A 181 -14.61 -2.38 0.93
C GLY A 181 -14.86 -1.30 -0.12
N VAL A 182 -13.95 -1.18 -1.10
CA VAL A 182 -13.98 -0.06 -2.06
C VAL A 182 -14.37 -0.55 -3.46
N PRO A 183 -15.36 0.08 -4.14
CA PRO A 183 -15.72 -0.23 -5.52
C PRO A 183 -14.54 -0.16 -6.49
N GLN A 184 -14.52 -1.04 -7.51
CA GLN A 184 -13.38 -1.16 -8.44
C GLN A 184 -13.07 0.16 -9.16
N ALA A 185 -14.11 0.87 -9.59
CA ALA A 185 -13.97 2.16 -10.27
C ALA A 185 -13.23 3.20 -9.42
N MET A 186 -13.55 3.30 -8.12
CA MET A 186 -12.89 4.23 -7.20
C MET A 186 -11.41 3.88 -7.02
N SER A 187 -11.07 2.58 -6.88
CA SER A 187 -9.68 2.17 -6.78
C SER A 187 -8.90 2.40 -8.08
N ASN A 188 -9.50 2.11 -9.24
CA ASN A 188 -8.86 2.35 -10.54
C ASN A 188 -8.64 3.85 -10.80
N GLN A 189 -9.62 4.70 -10.47
CA GLN A 189 -9.44 6.15 -10.50
C GLN A 189 -8.31 6.58 -9.55
N GLY A 190 -8.24 6.00 -8.35
CA GLY A 190 -7.16 6.25 -7.39
C GLY A 190 -5.76 5.90 -7.92
N ILE A 191 -5.62 4.80 -8.67
CA ILE A 191 -4.37 4.42 -9.33
C ILE A 191 -3.95 5.49 -10.34
N VAL A 192 -4.85 5.87 -11.24
CA VAL A 192 -4.57 6.88 -12.28
C VAL A 192 -4.25 8.23 -11.64
N ASN A 193 -5.05 8.63 -10.65
CA ASN A 193 -4.85 9.90 -9.96
C ASN A 193 -3.47 10.00 -9.30
N ARG A 194 -3.09 8.97 -8.54
CA ARG A 194 -1.77 8.92 -7.90
C ARG A 194 -0.64 8.98 -8.93
N TYR A 195 -0.81 8.31 -10.07
CA TYR A 195 0.19 8.32 -11.13
C TYR A 195 0.34 9.71 -11.75
N PHE A 196 -0.78 10.40 -12.06
CA PHE A 196 -0.74 11.77 -12.59
C PHE A 196 -0.12 12.76 -11.60
N GLU A 197 -0.43 12.63 -10.30
CA GLU A 197 0.21 13.42 -9.25
C GLU A 197 1.72 13.20 -9.19
N GLN A 198 2.20 11.95 -9.34
CA GLN A 198 3.63 11.64 -9.38
C GLN A 198 4.32 12.21 -10.62
N LEU A 199 3.69 12.10 -11.79
CA LEU A 199 4.20 12.72 -13.02
C LEU A 199 4.33 14.24 -12.86
N ALA A 200 3.33 14.89 -12.27
CA ALA A 200 3.36 16.34 -12.05
C ALA A 200 4.43 16.77 -11.03
N ASP A 201 4.62 16.01 -9.95
CA ASP A 201 5.59 16.32 -8.88
C ASP A 201 7.04 16.03 -9.30
N ARG A 202 7.28 14.95 -10.06
CA ARG A 202 8.64 14.38 -10.24
C ARG A 202 9.06 14.17 -11.69
N GLY A 203 8.17 14.41 -12.65
CA GLY A 203 8.36 14.04 -14.06
C GLY A 203 8.31 12.53 -14.32
N GLN A 204 8.18 11.71 -13.28
CA GLN A 204 8.13 10.25 -13.35
C GLN A 204 7.16 9.70 -12.28
N GLY A 205 6.41 8.67 -12.63
CA GLY A 205 5.48 7.99 -11.73
C GLY A 205 5.59 6.48 -11.88
N ARG A 206 5.02 5.73 -10.94
CA ARG A 206 4.94 4.27 -11.02
C ARG A 206 3.50 3.85 -11.24
N LEU A 207 3.19 3.45 -12.46
CA LEU A 207 1.84 3.02 -12.80
C LEU A 207 1.62 1.58 -12.35
N THR A 208 0.57 1.34 -11.58
CA THR A 208 0.18 -0.03 -11.25
C THR A 208 -0.33 -0.73 -12.51
N VAL A 209 0.25 -1.89 -12.81
CA VAL A 209 -0.22 -2.80 -13.87
C VAL A 209 -1.66 -3.21 -13.58
N GLN A 210 -2.56 -3.05 -14.55
CA GLN A 210 -4.00 -3.25 -14.33
C GLN A 210 -4.35 -4.68 -13.91
N SER A 211 -3.76 -5.68 -14.55
CA SER A 211 -4.00 -7.10 -14.19
C SER A 211 -3.66 -7.39 -12.73
N ASN A 212 -2.56 -6.83 -12.20
CA ASN A 212 -2.20 -6.97 -10.79
C ASN A 212 -3.25 -6.34 -9.86
N ALA A 213 -3.83 -5.19 -10.25
CA ALA A 213 -4.88 -4.54 -9.49
C ALA A 213 -6.18 -5.36 -9.52
N ASP A 214 -6.51 -5.97 -10.65
CA ASP A 214 -7.70 -6.82 -10.81
C ASP A 214 -7.55 -8.15 -10.04
N GLU A 215 -6.39 -8.78 -10.10
CA GLU A 215 -6.03 -9.95 -9.26
C GLU A 215 -6.16 -9.62 -7.78
N SER A 216 -5.62 -8.47 -7.34
CA SER A 216 -5.77 -7.98 -5.96
C SER A 216 -7.25 -7.79 -5.61
N TYR A 217 -8.03 -7.18 -6.50
CA TYR A 217 -9.45 -6.94 -6.28
C TYR A 217 -10.19 -8.27 -6.04
N ALA A 218 -9.98 -9.28 -6.87
CA ALA A 218 -10.59 -10.59 -6.72
C ALA A 218 -10.08 -11.34 -5.48
N GLY A 219 -8.75 -11.39 -5.30
CA GLY A 219 -8.09 -12.16 -4.24
C GLY A 219 -8.42 -11.68 -2.83
N ILE A 220 -8.82 -10.41 -2.65
CA ILE A 220 -9.31 -9.89 -1.36
C ILE A 220 -10.58 -10.64 -0.88
N LEU A 221 -11.49 -11.00 -1.79
CA LEU A 221 -12.69 -11.75 -1.39
C LEU A 221 -12.35 -13.20 -1.03
N GLU A 222 -11.37 -13.80 -1.72
CA GLU A 222 -10.87 -15.12 -1.36
C GLU A 222 -10.19 -15.10 0.03
N LEU A 223 -9.39 -14.07 0.31
CA LEU A 223 -8.77 -13.91 1.63
C LEU A 223 -9.83 -13.72 2.72
N ALA A 224 -10.90 -12.97 2.47
CA ALA A 224 -12.00 -12.82 3.42
C ALA A 224 -12.63 -14.18 3.79
N ASP A 225 -12.92 -15.04 2.81
CA ASP A 225 -13.41 -16.40 3.06
C ASP A 225 -12.44 -17.25 3.90
N ARG A 226 -11.13 -17.06 3.71
CA ARG A 226 -10.09 -17.76 4.48
C ARG A 226 -10.02 -17.26 5.91
N VAL A 227 -10.10 -15.94 6.11
CA VAL A 227 -10.13 -15.33 7.45
C VAL A 227 -11.32 -15.83 8.26
N ASP A 228 -12.52 -15.79 7.67
CA ASP A 228 -13.76 -16.25 8.29
C ASP A 228 -13.70 -17.74 8.66
N ARG A 229 -13.44 -18.61 7.67
CA ARG A 229 -13.39 -20.06 7.86
C ARG A 229 -12.26 -20.52 8.78
N GLY A 230 -11.12 -19.83 8.74
CA GLY A 230 -9.92 -20.20 9.46
C GLY A 230 -9.77 -19.53 10.83
N ALA A 231 -10.68 -18.62 11.20
CA ALA A 231 -10.55 -17.75 12.37
C ALA A 231 -9.15 -17.10 12.45
N LEU A 232 -8.67 -16.58 11.31
CA LEU A 232 -7.26 -16.17 11.16
C LEU A 232 -6.91 -14.84 11.85
N ALA A 233 -7.89 -14.10 12.34
CA ALA A 233 -7.71 -12.81 12.99
C ALA A 233 -8.60 -12.72 14.23
N ASP A 234 -8.10 -12.05 15.27
CA ASP A 234 -8.84 -11.77 16.50
C ASP A 234 -9.89 -10.66 16.28
N LEU A 235 -9.67 -9.81 15.27
CA LEU A 235 -10.59 -8.79 14.79
C LEU A 235 -10.56 -8.77 13.25
N ALA A 236 -11.73 -8.83 12.62
CA ALA A 236 -11.91 -8.57 11.21
C ALA A 236 -12.86 -7.37 11.01
N SER A 237 -12.53 -6.45 10.11
CA SER A 237 -13.36 -5.26 9.86
C SER A 237 -13.32 -4.81 8.42
N VAL A 238 -14.39 -4.14 7.95
CA VAL A 238 -14.48 -3.55 6.61
C VAL A 238 -14.64 -2.04 6.70
N TYR A 239 -13.79 -1.29 6.01
CA TYR A 239 -13.81 0.17 5.94
C TYR A 239 -14.16 0.64 4.54
N ARG A 240 -14.84 1.79 4.48
CA ARG A 240 -15.00 2.56 3.25
C ARG A 240 -13.83 3.52 3.06
N ARG A 241 -13.60 3.90 1.82
CA ARG A 241 -12.58 4.91 1.49
C ARG A 241 -12.89 6.23 2.18
N GLY A 242 -11.91 6.77 2.91
CA GLY A 242 -12.03 8.07 3.60
C GLY A 242 -12.73 8.03 4.96
N GLU A 243 -13.30 6.89 5.37
CA GLU A 243 -13.93 6.73 6.67
C GLU A 243 -12.94 6.15 7.70
N SER A 244 -13.11 6.51 8.97
CA SER A 244 -12.37 5.94 10.11
C SER A 244 -13.22 5.00 10.96
N LYS A 245 -14.50 4.82 10.63
CA LYS A 245 -15.39 3.87 11.29
C LYS A 245 -15.63 2.67 10.38
N PRO A 246 -15.53 1.44 10.90
CA PRO A 246 -15.84 0.26 10.10
C PRO A 246 -17.34 0.15 9.82
N ARG A 247 -17.70 -0.44 8.68
CA ARG A 247 -19.07 -0.79 8.28
C ARG A 247 -19.45 -2.21 8.65
N TYR A 248 -18.45 -3.04 8.90
CA TYR A 248 -18.55 -4.39 9.44
C TYR A 248 -17.41 -4.59 10.43
N SER A 249 -17.68 -5.25 11.54
CA SER A 249 -16.69 -5.66 12.52
C SER A 249 -17.13 -6.95 13.17
N ASN A 250 -16.23 -7.91 13.29
CA ASN A 250 -16.42 -9.15 14.03
C ASN A 250 -15.13 -9.50 14.75
N SER A 251 -15.23 -10.10 15.92
CA SER A 251 -14.07 -10.50 16.73
C SER A 251 -14.25 -11.92 17.23
N LEU A 252 -13.12 -12.56 17.52
CA LEU A 252 -13.12 -13.85 18.21
C LEU A 252 -13.40 -13.62 19.70
N ASP A 253 -14.09 -14.58 20.32
CA ASP A 253 -14.19 -14.71 21.77
C ASP A 253 -12.99 -15.48 22.34
N ASP A 254 -12.98 -15.63 23.67
CA ASP A 254 -11.91 -16.34 24.39
C ASP A 254 -11.81 -17.84 24.04
N THR A 255 -12.83 -18.39 23.37
CA THR A 255 -12.84 -19.78 22.89
C THR A 255 -12.37 -19.92 21.45
N GLY A 256 -12.01 -18.80 20.80
CA GLY A 256 -11.57 -18.76 19.41
C GLY A 256 -12.72 -18.84 18.39
N ASN A 257 -13.96 -18.59 18.81
CA ASN A 257 -15.12 -18.56 17.93
C ASN A 257 -15.52 -17.14 17.59
N TRP A 258 -16.06 -16.91 16.39
CA TRP A 258 -16.60 -15.61 16.02
C TRP A 258 -17.81 -15.25 16.89
N THR A 259 -17.80 -14.02 17.42
CA THR A 259 -18.88 -13.48 18.26
C THR A 259 -20.17 -13.19 17.46
N GLY A 260 -20.03 -12.87 16.17
CA GLY A 260 -21.13 -12.76 15.22
C GLY A 260 -20.94 -13.69 14.01
N PRO A 261 -21.93 -13.74 13.10
CA PRO A 261 -21.80 -14.49 11.86
C PRO A 261 -20.55 -14.08 11.05
N PRO A 262 -19.75 -15.05 10.56
CA PRO A 262 -18.55 -14.79 9.77
C PRO A 262 -18.92 -14.39 8.32
N ASP A 263 -19.38 -13.15 8.18
CA ASP A 263 -19.89 -12.56 6.93
C ASP A 263 -18.90 -11.56 6.27
N LEU A 264 -17.59 -11.68 6.52
CA LEU A 264 -16.60 -10.69 6.06
C LEU A 264 -16.60 -10.55 4.54
N ARG A 265 -16.69 -11.67 3.79
CA ARG A 265 -16.81 -11.64 2.33
C ARG A 265 -18.07 -10.91 1.88
N GLN A 266 -19.21 -11.19 2.52
CA GLN A 266 -20.48 -10.57 2.17
C GLN A 266 -20.48 -9.07 2.47
N ALA A 267 -19.89 -8.67 3.59
CA ALA A 267 -19.69 -7.26 3.94
C ALA A 267 -18.85 -6.54 2.88
N LEU A 268 -17.76 -7.15 2.40
CA LEU A 268 -16.94 -6.60 1.31
C LEU A 268 -17.71 -6.50 0.00
N ALA A 269 -18.45 -7.54 -0.40
CA ALA A 269 -19.26 -7.53 -1.61
C ALA A 269 -20.34 -6.45 -1.55
N THR A 270 -20.98 -6.29 -0.40
CA THR A 270 -21.99 -5.24 -0.15
C THR A 270 -21.39 -3.86 -0.35
N GLU A 271 -20.23 -3.58 0.25
CA GLU A 271 -19.61 -2.25 0.14
C GLU A 271 -19.04 -1.97 -1.25
N ARG A 272 -18.62 -3.00 -1.99
CA ARG A 272 -18.17 -2.89 -3.37
C ARG A 272 -19.31 -2.64 -4.37
N GLY A 273 -20.50 -3.19 -4.11
CA GLY A 273 -21.63 -3.18 -5.05
C GLY A 273 -22.74 -2.20 -4.72
N ARG A 274 -22.69 -1.52 -3.56
CA ARG A 274 -23.76 -0.58 -3.19
C ARG A 274 -23.80 0.67 -4.09
N PRO A 275 -24.98 1.29 -4.26
CA PRO A 275 -25.08 2.64 -4.79
C PRO A 275 -24.26 3.64 -3.97
N TRP A 276 -23.70 4.62 -4.65
CA TRP A 276 -22.93 5.69 -4.07
C TRP A 276 -23.84 6.79 -3.53
N THR A 277 -23.38 7.44 -2.47
CA THR A 277 -24.00 8.67 -1.99
C THR A 277 -23.78 9.80 -3.00
N THR A 278 -24.54 10.89 -2.86
CA THR A 278 -24.34 12.10 -3.66
C THR A 278 -22.91 12.63 -3.53
N ALA A 279 -22.39 12.74 -2.30
CA ALA A 279 -21.04 13.23 -2.05
C ALA A 279 -19.94 12.35 -2.69
N GLU A 280 -20.09 11.02 -2.64
CA GLU A 280 -19.18 10.09 -3.31
C GLU A 280 -19.23 10.24 -4.84
N SER A 281 -20.44 10.37 -5.38
CA SER A 281 -20.65 10.54 -6.82
C SER A 281 -20.04 11.86 -7.32
N ASP A 282 -20.30 12.96 -6.63
CA ASP A 282 -19.78 14.29 -6.99
C ASP A 282 -18.25 14.34 -6.90
N SER A 283 -17.68 13.74 -5.84
CA SER A 283 -16.23 13.64 -5.67
C SER A 283 -15.57 12.82 -6.79
N PHE A 284 -16.19 11.69 -7.15
CA PHE A 284 -15.71 10.84 -8.24
C PHE A 284 -15.77 11.58 -9.58
N VAL A 285 -16.89 12.24 -9.90
CA VAL A 285 -17.06 13.01 -11.15
C VAL A 285 -16.05 14.15 -11.23
N THR A 286 -15.90 14.93 -10.15
CA THR A 286 -14.94 16.03 -10.08
C THR A 286 -13.52 15.53 -10.38
N THR A 287 -13.12 14.43 -9.73
CA THR A 287 -11.81 13.82 -9.96
C THR A 287 -11.68 13.32 -11.40
N GLN A 288 -12.70 12.66 -11.93
CA GLN A 288 -12.69 12.09 -13.28
C GLN A 288 -12.54 13.17 -14.35
N LEU A 289 -13.27 14.28 -14.23
CA LEU A 289 -13.19 15.39 -15.17
C LEU A 289 -11.81 16.07 -15.13
N ARG A 290 -11.22 16.23 -13.94
CA ARG A 290 -9.83 16.70 -13.80
C ARG A 290 -8.85 15.76 -14.51
N LEU A 291 -8.99 14.44 -14.30
CA LEU A 291 -8.12 13.45 -14.95
C LEU A 291 -8.28 13.48 -16.47
N ARG A 292 -9.49 13.68 -17.01
CA ARG A 292 -9.71 13.83 -18.45
C ARG A 292 -8.94 15.02 -19.02
N GLU A 293 -8.91 16.15 -18.30
CA GLU A 293 -8.14 17.32 -18.71
C GLU A 293 -6.64 17.00 -18.79
N THR A 294 -6.09 16.44 -17.71
CA THR A 294 -4.67 16.05 -17.66
C THR A 294 -4.33 14.98 -18.70
N ALA A 295 -5.22 14.03 -18.96
CA ALA A 295 -5.01 12.96 -19.92
C ALA A 295 -4.76 13.46 -21.35
N ARG A 296 -5.32 14.62 -21.74
CA ARG A 296 -5.15 15.18 -23.10
C ARG A 296 -3.69 15.50 -23.43
N THR A 297 -2.85 15.75 -22.42
CA THR A 297 -1.44 16.09 -22.61
C THR A 297 -0.51 14.89 -22.45
N LEU A 298 -1.00 13.73 -22.01
CA LEU A 298 -0.18 12.57 -21.64
C LEU A 298 -0.12 11.46 -22.69
N GLY A 299 -1.15 11.31 -23.53
CA GLY A 299 -1.16 10.31 -24.61
C GLY A 299 -2.54 9.71 -24.91
N PRO A 300 -2.67 8.99 -26.04
CA PRO A 300 -3.95 8.43 -26.51
C PRO A 300 -4.47 7.26 -25.66
N GLU A 301 -3.64 6.63 -24.83
CA GLU A 301 -4.04 5.49 -23.99
C GLU A 301 -4.90 5.88 -22.76
N TRP A 302 -4.81 7.14 -22.33
CA TRP A 302 -5.47 7.63 -21.13
C TRP A 302 -6.98 7.83 -21.28
N PRO A 303 -7.50 8.42 -22.37
CA PRO A 303 -8.94 8.50 -22.62
C PRO A 303 -9.65 7.15 -22.48
N ASP A 304 -9.17 6.10 -23.16
CA ASP A 304 -9.78 4.76 -23.12
C ASP A 304 -9.74 4.15 -21.72
N ARG A 305 -8.64 4.37 -20.98
CA ARG A 305 -8.54 3.91 -19.59
C ARG A 305 -9.54 4.63 -18.68
N LEU A 306 -9.70 5.95 -18.84
CA LEU A 306 -10.65 6.75 -18.08
C LEU A 306 -12.10 6.38 -18.41
N THR A 307 -12.43 6.12 -19.68
CA THR A 307 -13.76 5.66 -20.09
C THR A 307 -14.11 4.31 -19.45
N ARG A 308 -13.18 3.35 -19.42
CA ARG A 308 -13.42 2.06 -18.71
C ARG A 308 -13.71 2.25 -17.22
N ILE A 309 -13.04 3.21 -16.56
CA ILE A 309 -13.30 3.54 -15.15
C ILE A 309 -14.69 4.14 -14.97
N GLU A 310 -15.15 4.95 -15.92
CA GLU A 310 -16.51 5.51 -15.91
C GLU A 310 -17.56 4.43 -16.13
N ASP A 311 -17.35 3.50 -17.05
CA ASP A 311 -18.24 2.35 -17.28
C ASP A 311 -18.42 1.52 -16.00
N GLN A 312 -17.34 1.29 -15.27
CA GLN A 312 -17.38 0.62 -13.97
C GLN A 312 -18.16 1.43 -12.90
N ALA A 313 -18.12 2.76 -12.97
CA ALA A 313 -18.76 3.64 -11.99
C ALA A 313 -20.25 3.87 -12.25
N ARG A 314 -20.67 3.90 -13.53
CA ARG A 314 -22.05 4.21 -13.95
C ARG A 314 -23.15 3.47 -13.20
N PRO A 315 -23.09 2.14 -12.95
CA PRO A 315 -24.15 1.46 -12.23
C PRO A 315 -24.24 1.84 -10.74
N LEU A 316 -23.20 2.49 -10.20
CA LEU A 316 -23.12 2.86 -8.79
C LEU A 316 -23.37 4.35 -8.54
N LEU A 317 -23.17 5.20 -9.55
CA LEU A 317 -23.35 6.65 -9.46
C LEU A 317 -24.82 7.05 -9.25
N THR A 318 -25.03 8.23 -8.66
CA THR A 318 -26.34 8.88 -8.74
C THR A 318 -26.68 9.23 -10.19
N PRO A 319 -27.97 9.24 -10.59
CA PRO A 319 -28.37 9.60 -11.95
C PRO A 319 -27.86 10.98 -12.39
N ALA A 320 -27.88 11.97 -11.48
CA ALA A 320 -27.38 13.32 -11.76
C ALA A 320 -25.88 13.35 -12.07
N ALA A 321 -25.07 12.60 -11.31
CA ALA A 321 -23.63 12.52 -11.52
C ALA A 321 -23.30 11.73 -12.80
N ALA A 322 -24.06 10.69 -13.12
CA ALA A 322 -23.91 9.93 -14.37
C ALA A 322 -24.14 10.80 -15.62
N VAL A 323 -25.08 11.74 -15.58
CA VAL A 323 -25.31 12.71 -16.66
C VAL A 323 -24.11 13.65 -16.83
N GLN A 324 -23.49 14.10 -15.75
CA GLN A 324 -22.32 15.01 -15.81
C GLN A 324 -21.09 14.38 -16.48
N LEU A 325 -20.91 13.06 -16.38
CA LEU A 325 -19.83 12.37 -17.10
C LEU A 325 -20.04 12.32 -18.62
N GLY A 326 -21.26 12.63 -19.09
CA GLY A 326 -21.66 12.50 -20.49
C GLY A 326 -21.89 11.04 -20.91
N PRO A 327 -22.37 10.80 -22.15
CA PRO A 327 -22.50 9.46 -22.70
C PRO A 327 -21.12 8.82 -22.87
N THR A 328 -21.02 7.51 -22.65
CA THR A 328 -19.84 6.77 -23.10
C THR A 328 -19.81 6.78 -24.61
N ALA A 329 -18.69 7.23 -25.19
CA ALA A 329 -18.45 7.02 -26.61
C ALA A 329 -18.46 5.49 -26.85
N PRO A 330 -19.16 4.99 -27.89
CA PRO A 330 -19.10 3.58 -28.21
C PRO A 330 -17.64 3.22 -28.46
N SER A 331 -17.12 2.25 -27.71
CA SER A 331 -15.81 1.67 -27.98
C SER A 331 -15.80 1.22 -29.44
N ALA A 332 -14.87 1.76 -30.23
CA ALA A 332 -14.68 1.31 -31.60
C ALA A 332 -14.44 -0.20 -31.58
N THR A 333 -15.38 -0.95 -32.15
CA THR A 333 -15.25 -2.39 -32.34
C THR A 333 -13.99 -2.63 -33.17
N PRO A 334 -13.09 -3.56 -32.79
CA PRO A 334 -11.98 -3.89 -33.67
C PRO A 334 -12.56 -4.39 -35.00
N PRO A 335 -11.98 -4.03 -36.17
CA PRO A 335 -12.49 -4.51 -37.44
C PRO A 335 -12.44 -6.04 -37.45
N THR A 336 -13.61 -6.65 -37.62
CA THR A 336 -13.76 -8.06 -37.90
C THR A 336 -13.06 -8.35 -39.22
N THR A 337 -11.82 -8.84 -39.14
CA THR A 337 -11.18 -9.53 -40.26
C THR A 337 -11.98 -10.81 -40.54
N PRO A 338 -12.47 -11.04 -41.77
CA PRO A 338 -13.13 -12.29 -42.09
C PRO A 338 -12.13 -13.44 -41.98
N SER A 339 -12.44 -14.39 -41.11
CA SER A 339 -11.71 -15.64 -40.93
C SER A 339 -11.59 -16.38 -42.26
N THR A 340 -10.36 -16.48 -42.78
CA THR A 340 -10.03 -17.42 -43.84
C THR A 340 -9.54 -18.69 -43.14
N SER A 341 -10.27 -19.79 -43.31
CA SER A 341 -9.97 -21.09 -42.71
C SER A 341 -8.57 -21.59 -43.11
N PRO A 342 -7.73 -22.09 -42.18
CA PRO A 342 -6.46 -22.70 -42.55
C PRO A 342 -6.70 -24.10 -43.11
N GLN A 343 -6.24 -24.31 -44.34
CA GLN A 343 -6.11 -25.62 -44.97
C GLN A 343 -5.00 -26.42 -44.27
N ALA A 344 -5.29 -27.68 -43.93
CA ALA A 344 -4.36 -28.58 -43.25
C ALA A 344 -3.11 -28.89 -44.09
N PRO A 345 -1.90 -28.98 -43.48
CA PRO A 345 -0.71 -29.46 -44.18
C PRO A 345 -0.65 -31.00 -44.16
N PRO A 346 -0.06 -31.63 -45.19
CA PRO A 346 0.16 -33.08 -45.21
C PRO A 346 1.37 -33.48 -44.33
N THR A 347 1.31 -34.71 -43.86
CA THR A 347 2.22 -35.36 -42.91
C THR A 347 3.37 -36.11 -43.57
N THR A 348 4.42 -36.37 -42.75
CA THR A 348 5.50 -37.39 -42.80
C THR A 348 6.87 -37.03 -43.45
N PRO A 349 8.00 -37.70 -43.09
CA PRO A 349 8.42 -38.30 -41.79
C PRO A 349 9.90 -38.02 -41.36
N SER A 350 10.14 -38.20 -40.04
CA SER A 350 11.30 -38.70 -39.27
C SER A 350 12.80 -38.57 -39.68
N ALA A 351 13.59 -37.94 -38.78
CA ALA A 351 14.90 -38.30 -38.15
C ALA A 351 16.19 -38.50 -39.02
N PRO A 352 17.47 -38.43 -38.50
CA PRO A 352 17.90 -38.61 -37.09
C PRO A 352 19.13 -37.78 -36.53
N THR A 353 19.22 -37.77 -35.18
CA THR A 353 20.39 -37.82 -34.23
C THR A 353 21.73 -37.04 -34.35
N ASN A 354 22.04 -36.32 -33.25
CA ASN A 354 23.31 -36.19 -32.45
C ASN A 354 24.56 -35.42 -32.97
N PRO A 355 25.55 -35.06 -32.10
CA PRO A 355 25.52 -34.24 -30.86
C PRO A 355 26.66 -33.16 -30.87
N SER A 356 26.77 -32.28 -29.85
CA SER A 356 28.05 -31.83 -29.20
C SER A 356 27.97 -30.46 -28.49
N ALA A 357 28.41 -30.43 -27.24
CA ALA A 357 28.97 -29.27 -26.49
C ALA A 357 30.48 -29.11 -26.86
N PRO A 358 31.33 -28.19 -26.32
CA PRO A 358 31.20 -27.39 -25.09
C PRO A 358 31.83 -25.95 -25.14
N THR A 359 31.97 -25.35 -23.95
CA THR A 359 33.00 -24.38 -23.46
C THR A 359 32.67 -22.89 -23.25
N ASN A 360 32.78 -22.51 -21.95
CA ASN A 360 33.10 -21.22 -21.34
C ASN A 360 34.65 -21.00 -21.39
N PRO A 361 35.29 -19.84 -21.04
CA PRO A 361 35.05 -19.07 -19.79
C PRO A 361 35.39 -17.54 -19.78
N SER A 362 35.26 -16.94 -18.57
CA SER A 362 35.98 -15.76 -18.00
C SER A 362 35.36 -14.36 -18.24
N ALA A 363 34.79 -13.65 -17.26
CA ALA A 363 35.31 -13.08 -15.99
C ALA A 363 36.13 -11.78 -16.17
N THR A 364 35.54 -10.62 -15.84
CA THR A 364 36.28 -9.40 -15.41
C THR A 364 35.35 -8.45 -14.63
N GLN A 365 35.74 -8.07 -13.40
CA GLN A 365 35.12 -7.01 -12.58
C GLN A 365 35.77 -5.64 -12.85
N PRO A 366 35.04 -4.53 -12.62
CA PRO A 366 35.62 -3.34 -11.99
C PRO A 366 34.71 -2.69 -10.88
N PRO A 367 35.23 -1.69 -10.13
CA PRO A 367 34.96 -1.50 -8.70
C PRO A 367 33.83 -0.51 -8.32
N SER A 368 33.47 -0.57 -7.04
CA SER A 368 32.49 0.25 -6.32
C SER A 368 32.83 1.75 -6.23
N PRO A 369 31.83 2.65 -6.19
CA PRO A 369 31.97 3.93 -5.50
C PRO A 369 30.96 4.15 -4.37
N SER A 370 31.44 4.91 -3.38
CA SER A 370 30.84 5.30 -2.11
C SER A 370 29.41 5.85 -2.17
N ALA A 371 28.61 5.46 -1.17
CA ALA A 371 27.24 5.90 -0.98
C ALA A 371 27.16 7.20 -0.16
N SER A 372 26.50 8.21 -0.73
CA SER A 372 25.79 9.26 0.00
C SER A 372 24.29 8.93 0.01
N PRO A 373 23.54 9.24 1.07
CA PRO A 373 22.15 8.82 1.17
C PRO A 373 21.25 9.55 0.16
N SER A 374 20.46 8.77 -0.59
CA SER A 374 19.46 9.25 -1.54
C SER A 374 18.29 9.96 -0.84
N PRO A 375 17.76 11.07 -1.38
CA PRO A 375 16.67 11.85 -0.78
C PRO A 375 15.35 11.10 -0.59
N SER A 376 15.16 9.94 -1.26
CA SER A 376 13.96 9.10 -1.09
C SER A 376 13.92 8.35 0.26
N ALA A 377 15.06 8.09 0.90
CA ALA A 377 15.09 7.51 2.24
C ALA A 377 14.59 8.51 3.29
N ALA A 378 14.78 9.82 3.06
CA ALA A 378 14.25 10.87 3.93
C ALA A 378 12.70 10.92 3.92
N ALA A 379 12.07 10.70 2.76
CA ALA A 379 10.61 10.66 2.65
C ALA A 379 9.97 9.42 3.30
N ALA A 380 10.70 8.29 3.37
CA ALA A 380 10.28 7.12 4.13
C ALA A 380 10.40 7.38 5.65
N ARG A 381 11.50 8.03 6.09
CA ARG A 381 11.69 8.46 7.49
C ARG A 381 10.57 9.39 7.98
N SER A 382 10.10 10.31 7.14
CA SER A 382 9.01 11.25 7.51
C SER A 382 7.67 10.58 7.83
N ARG A 383 7.42 9.33 7.38
CA ARG A 383 6.21 8.57 7.76
C ARG A 383 6.38 7.78 9.05
N SER A 384 7.61 7.62 9.53
CA SER A 384 7.98 6.69 10.61
C SER A 384 8.60 7.39 11.83
N THR A 385 8.74 8.72 11.82
CA THR A 385 9.19 9.49 12.99
C THR A 385 8.06 9.60 14.02
N PRO A 386 8.27 9.15 15.27
CA PRO A 386 7.34 9.42 16.36
C PRO A 386 7.26 10.93 16.58
N HIS A 387 6.05 11.47 16.64
CA HIS A 387 5.84 12.88 16.98
C HIS A 387 6.09 13.07 18.48
N THR A 388 7.35 13.30 18.89
CA THR A 388 7.66 13.75 20.26
C THR A 388 7.35 15.25 20.38
N GLY A 389 6.06 15.58 20.35
CA GLY A 389 5.53 16.92 20.56
C GLY A 389 4.83 17.01 21.91
N ARG A 390 5.56 17.40 22.94
CA ARG A 390 5.01 17.82 24.23
C ARG A 390 4.25 19.14 24.01
N PRO A 391 2.96 19.28 24.33
CA PRO A 391 2.28 20.55 24.12
C PRO A 391 2.78 21.56 25.16
N THR A 392 3.56 22.54 24.70
CA THR A 392 3.85 23.77 25.42
C THR A 392 2.63 24.68 25.34
N THR A 393 1.90 24.82 26.44
CA THR A 393 0.88 25.85 26.62
C THR A 393 1.55 27.23 26.69
N PRO A 394 1.09 28.25 25.94
CA PRO A 394 1.51 29.63 26.18
C PRO A 394 0.75 30.20 27.39
N GLN A 395 1.49 30.65 28.41
CA GLN A 395 0.99 31.55 29.44
C GLN A 395 1.11 33.01 28.97
N THR A 396 0.10 33.81 29.28
CA THR A 396 0.17 35.28 29.40
C THR A 396 -0.78 35.72 30.54
N PRO A 397 -0.62 36.92 31.14
CA PRO A 397 -0.41 37.04 32.58
C PRO A 397 -1.54 37.78 33.34
N GLY A 398 -1.66 37.45 34.64
CA GLY A 398 -1.92 38.39 35.73
C GLY A 398 -3.28 39.09 35.85
N ALA A 399 -4.07 38.68 36.83
CA ALA A 399 -4.79 39.58 37.75
C ALA A 399 -5.15 38.84 39.06
N GLU A 400 -4.87 39.50 40.17
CA GLU A 400 -4.96 39.01 41.56
C GLU A 400 -6.39 38.83 42.09
N GLY A 401 -6.56 37.90 43.05
CA GLY A 401 -7.74 37.79 43.93
C GLY A 401 -7.69 36.57 44.86
N PRO A 402 -8.07 36.64 46.15
CA PRO A 402 -7.43 35.86 47.22
C PRO A 402 -8.03 34.48 47.54
N ARG A 403 -7.18 33.63 48.12
CA ARG A 403 -7.42 32.28 48.65
C ARG A 403 -8.34 32.23 49.88
N PRO A 404 -8.97 31.06 50.13
CA PRO A 404 -8.90 30.44 51.46
C PRO A 404 -8.37 28.99 51.41
N GLY A 405 -7.63 28.60 52.45
CA GLY A 405 -6.88 27.33 52.54
C GLY A 405 -7.71 26.10 52.94
N PRO A 406 -7.16 24.88 52.83
CA PRO A 406 -7.87 23.66 53.19
C PRO A 406 -7.64 23.26 54.65
N GLY A 407 -8.76 23.01 55.34
CA GLY A 407 -8.82 22.45 56.69
C GLY A 407 -8.55 20.95 56.70
N ARG A 408 -7.85 20.53 57.75
CA ARG A 408 -7.42 19.18 58.10
C ARG A 408 -8.52 18.48 58.92
N ALA A 409 -8.86 17.24 58.61
CA ALA A 409 -9.68 16.40 59.51
C ALA A 409 -9.17 14.94 59.51
N THR A 410 -8.98 14.46 60.74
CA THR A 410 -8.43 13.17 61.20
C THR A 410 -9.57 12.13 61.35
N PRO A 411 -9.32 10.81 61.28
CA PRO A 411 -10.37 9.78 61.38
C PRO A 411 -10.60 9.28 62.82
N PRO A 412 -11.69 8.56 63.12
CA PRO A 412 -11.83 7.80 64.36
C PRO A 412 -11.60 6.28 64.18
N GLN A 413 -11.02 5.70 65.24
CA GLN A 413 -10.71 4.28 65.45
C GLN A 413 -11.95 3.45 65.86
N GLY A 414 -11.86 2.11 65.73
CA GLY A 414 -12.85 1.07 66.13
C GLY A 414 -13.06 0.92 67.65
N PRO A 415 -13.45 -0.25 68.24
CA PRO A 415 -13.24 -1.64 67.77
C PRO A 415 -14.43 -2.63 67.99
N SER A 416 -14.30 -3.88 67.52
CA SER A 416 -14.63 -5.18 68.21
C SER A 416 -14.99 -6.30 67.21
N GLY A 417 -14.26 -7.43 67.24
CA GLY A 417 -14.73 -8.76 66.79
C GLY A 417 -15.07 -9.64 68.01
N PRO A 418 -15.15 -10.99 67.95
CA PRO A 418 -15.37 -11.92 66.81
C PRO A 418 -16.46 -13.02 67.05
N GLU A 419 -16.71 -13.86 66.02
CA GLU A 419 -17.10 -15.31 66.06
C GLU A 419 -18.59 -15.77 66.36
N PRO A 420 -19.00 -17.07 66.21
CA PRO A 420 -19.35 -17.77 64.94
C PRO A 420 -20.65 -18.66 64.98
N ASN A 421 -21.15 -19.16 63.83
CA ASN A 421 -21.79 -20.50 63.59
C ASN A 421 -22.61 -20.49 62.27
N ARG A 422 -22.30 -21.29 61.24
CA ARG A 422 -22.59 -22.72 61.00
C ARG A 422 -24.08 -23.16 61.04
N ARG A 423 -24.52 -23.59 59.84
CA ARG A 423 -25.39 -24.74 59.47
C ARG A 423 -26.88 -24.75 59.88
N GLY A 424 -27.74 -24.72 58.86
CA GLY A 424 -28.28 -25.93 58.21
C GLY A 424 -28.21 -25.72 56.69
N ARG A 425 -27.80 -26.64 55.81
CA ARG A 425 -27.80 -28.11 55.82
C ARG A 425 -26.40 -28.72 55.79
#